data_AF-A0A9D7Y123-F1
#
_entry.id   AF-A0A9D7Y123-F1
#
_cell.length_a   1.000
_cell.length_b   1.000
_cell.length_c   1.000
_cell.angle_alpha   90.00
_cell.angle_beta   90.00
_cell.angle_gamma   90.00
#
_symmetry.space_group_name_H-M   'P 1'
#
loop_
_entity.id
_entity.type
_entity.pdbx_description
1 polymer ?
#
loop_
_entity_poly.entity_id
_entity_poly.type
_entity_poly.pdbx_seq_one_letter_code
_entity_poly.pdbx_strand_id
1 'polypeptide(L)'
;MKVSSSVFRNVGNGSKNKSNSSVKLYGVQFADFKDNVFEKSKAIDMFLAVGDPVIMYSNTTFIDSEKIKSNSDKYIFITDTHNKK
;
A
#
# COMPACT_ATOMS: atom_id res chain seq x y z
N MET A 1 -8.88 5.26 5.02
CA MET A 1 -9.14 4.53 3.75
C MET A 1 -9.04 3.04 4.02
N LYS A 2 -9.89 2.21 3.40
CA LYS A 2 -9.84 0.75 3.55
C LYS A 2 -9.91 0.10 2.18
N VAL A 3 -9.03 -0.87 1.92
CA VAL A 3 -9.01 -1.68 0.70
C VAL A 3 -8.83 -3.12 1.11
N SER A 4 -9.76 -3.99 0.72
CA SER A 4 -9.68 -5.40 1.08
C SER A 4 -10.04 -6.37 -0.04
N SER A 5 -9.47 -7.58 0.04
CA SER A 5 -9.83 -8.73 -0.82
C SER A 5 -9.78 -8.43 -2.32
N SER A 6 -8.82 -7.59 -2.73
CA SER A 6 -8.71 -7.09 -4.10
C SER A 6 -7.44 -7.56 -4.79
N VAL A 7 -7.50 -7.70 -6.11
CA VAL A 7 -6.33 -8.06 -6.93
C VAL A 7 -6.02 -6.95 -7.94
N PHE A 8 -4.85 -6.34 -7.80
CA PHE A 8 -4.32 -5.29 -8.66
C PHE A 8 -3.32 -5.90 -9.63
N ARG A 9 -3.68 -6.01 -10.92
CA ARG A 9 -2.80 -6.54 -11.97
C ARG A 9 -2.38 -5.47 -12.95
N ASN A 10 -1.08 -5.33 -13.19
CA ASN A 10 -0.52 -4.37 -14.14
C ASN A 10 -0.97 -2.91 -13.85
N VAL A 11 -1.16 -2.56 -12.57
CA VAL A 11 -1.70 -1.26 -12.18
C VAL A 11 -0.56 -0.25 -11.99
N GLY A 12 -0.74 0.94 -12.56
CA GLY A 12 0.21 2.06 -12.43
C GLY A 12 1.33 2.10 -13.48
N ASN A 13 1.38 1.16 -14.44
CA ASN A 13 2.45 1.11 -15.46
C ASN A 13 2.22 2.03 -16.68
N GLY A 14 1.11 2.76 -16.74
CA GLY A 14 0.82 3.65 -17.86
C GLY A 14 1.77 4.85 -17.90
N SER A 15 2.26 5.23 -19.09
CA SER A 15 3.15 6.39 -19.27
C SER A 15 2.55 7.74 -18.85
N LYS A 16 1.22 7.82 -18.80
CA LYS A 16 0.48 9.01 -18.32
C LYS A 16 0.35 9.05 -16.80
N ASN A 17 0.76 8.00 -16.09
CA ASN A 17 0.73 7.94 -14.63
C ASN A 17 1.86 8.79 -14.04
N LYS A 18 1.61 10.10 -13.89
CA LYS A 18 2.58 11.04 -13.31
C LYS A 18 2.95 10.72 -11.86
N SER A 19 2.09 9.99 -11.14
CA SER A 19 2.39 9.54 -9.78
C SER A 19 3.33 8.34 -9.71
N ASN A 20 3.53 7.60 -10.82
CA ASN A 20 4.37 6.40 -10.89
C ASN A 20 4.07 5.38 -9.76
N SER A 21 2.79 5.27 -9.39
CA SER A 21 2.30 4.42 -8.30
C SER A 21 1.02 3.69 -8.72
N SER A 22 0.73 2.55 -8.08
CA SER A 22 -0.53 1.82 -8.27
C SER A 22 -1.64 2.42 -7.40
N VAL A 23 -1.28 2.86 -6.20
CA VAL A 23 -2.12 3.60 -5.26
C VAL A 23 -1.29 4.77 -4.74
N LYS A 24 -1.85 5.98 -4.77
CA LYS A 24 -1.24 7.17 -4.16
C LYS A 24 -2.10 7.66 -3.00
N LEU A 25 -1.52 7.72 -1.81
CA LEU A 25 -2.13 8.28 -0.61
C LEU A 25 -1.45 9.60 -0.28
N TYR A 26 -2.21 10.68 -0.15
CA TYR A 26 -1.68 11.99 0.20
C TYR A 26 -2.42 12.53 1.42
N GLY A 27 -1.71 12.75 2.53
CA GLY A 27 -2.29 13.28 3.76
C GLY A 27 -3.28 12.35 4.46
N VAL A 28 -3.26 11.06 4.13
CA VAL A 28 -4.13 10.06 4.75
C VAL A 28 -3.63 9.73 6.15
N GLN A 29 -4.48 9.94 7.15
CA GLN A 29 -4.16 9.69 8.57
C GLN A 29 -4.38 8.24 9.00
N PHE A 30 -5.25 7.50 8.28
CA PHE A 30 -5.52 6.09 8.53
C PHE A 30 -5.71 5.33 7.21
N ALA A 31 -4.94 4.26 6.99
CA ALA A 31 -5.13 3.36 5.87
C ALA A 31 -5.02 1.90 6.30
N ASP A 32 -5.93 1.05 5.81
CA ASP A 32 -5.96 -0.39 6.06
C ASP A 32 -6.05 -1.16 4.74
N PHE A 33 -5.00 -1.92 4.43
CA PHE A 33 -4.90 -2.78 3.26
C PHE A 33 -4.90 -4.25 3.70
N LYS A 34 -6.00 -4.96 3.47
CA LYS A 34 -6.17 -6.32 3.96
C LYS A 34 -6.45 -7.34 2.86
N ASP A 35 -5.78 -8.49 2.85
CA ASP A 35 -6.06 -9.60 1.92
C ASP A 35 -5.96 -9.20 0.44
N ASN A 36 -5.02 -8.31 0.08
CA ASN A 36 -4.86 -7.84 -1.29
C ASN A 36 -3.70 -8.52 -2.02
N VAL A 37 -3.77 -8.59 -3.35
CA VAL A 37 -2.65 -9.07 -4.19
C VAL A 37 -2.29 -8.00 -5.21
N PHE A 38 -1.03 -7.58 -5.23
CA PHE A 38 -0.47 -6.71 -6.25
C PHE A 38 0.44 -7.55 -7.15
N GLU A 39 0.11 -7.63 -8.44
CA GLU A 39 0.85 -8.39 -9.43
C GLU A 39 1.32 -7.46 -10.55
N LYS A 40 2.62 -7.48 -10.86
CA LYS A 40 3.26 -6.64 -11.90
C LYS A 40 2.85 -5.16 -11.82
N SER A 41 2.66 -4.65 -10.61
CA SER A 41 2.09 -3.33 -10.36
C SER A 41 3.12 -2.38 -9.74
N LYS A 42 2.90 -1.08 -9.92
CA LYS A 42 3.69 -0.04 -9.28
C LYS A 42 3.46 0.01 -7.77
N ALA A 43 4.31 0.76 -7.08
CA ALA A 43 4.30 0.85 -5.62
C ALA A 43 3.00 1.46 -5.09
N ILE A 44 2.65 1.14 -3.85
CA ILE A 44 1.76 1.99 -3.05
C ILE A 44 2.61 3.17 -2.56
N ASP A 45 2.33 4.38 -3.06
CA ASP A 45 3.07 5.60 -2.75
C ASP A 45 2.32 6.42 -1.70
N MET A 46 2.99 6.73 -0.60
CA MET A 46 2.41 7.39 0.56
C MET A 46 3.14 8.70 0.88
N PHE A 47 2.41 9.80 0.75
CA PHE A 47 2.82 11.08 1.26
C PHE A 47 2.14 11.32 2.62
N LEU A 48 2.87 10.96 3.67
CA LEU A 48 2.49 11.14 5.06
C LEU A 48 2.59 12.64 5.42
N ALA A 49 1.46 13.21 5.85
CA ALA A 49 1.40 14.55 6.43
C ALA A 49 1.66 14.48 7.94
N VAL A 50 1.64 15.63 8.62
CA VAL A 50 1.71 15.71 10.09
C VAL A 50 0.55 14.97 10.76
N GLY A 51 0.73 14.51 11.99
CA GLY A 51 -0.33 13.88 12.80
C GLY A 51 -0.16 12.41 13.13
N ASP A 52 1.02 11.82 12.89
CA ASP A 52 1.37 10.42 13.18
C ASP A 52 0.38 9.41 12.55
N PRO A 53 0.39 9.31 11.21
CA PRO A 53 -0.56 8.47 10.48
C PRO A 53 -0.36 6.97 10.77
N VAL A 54 -1.48 6.24 10.79
CA VAL A 54 -1.50 4.79 11.03
C VAL A 54 -1.79 4.07 9.72
N ILE A 55 -0.81 3.30 9.21
CA ILE A 55 -0.92 2.56 7.97
C ILE A 55 -0.74 1.07 8.23
N MET A 56 -1.80 0.31 8.04
CA MET A 56 -1.83 -1.12 8.26
C MET A 56 -1.88 -1.86 6.92
N TYR A 57 -1.09 -2.92 6.79
CA TYR A 57 -1.29 -3.91 5.72
C TYR A 57 -1.20 -5.32 6.29
N SER A 58 -2.25 -6.10 6.07
CA SER A 58 -2.36 -7.49 6.55
C SER A 58 -2.63 -8.42 5.38
N ASN A 59 -1.97 -9.57 5.36
CA ASN A 59 -2.12 -10.59 4.31
C ASN A 59 -2.11 -10.02 2.87
N THR A 60 -1.28 -9.00 2.63
CA THR A 60 -1.14 -8.35 1.33
C THR A 60 0.13 -8.83 0.66
N THR A 61 0.01 -9.39 -0.55
CA THR A 61 1.10 -10.02 -1.28
C THR A 61 1.49 -9.16 -2.48
N PHE A 62 2.80 -8.97 -2.69
CA PHE A 62 3.37 -8.27 -3.85
C PHE A 62 4.15 -9.29 -4.70
N ILE A 63 3.69 -9.55 -5.92
CA ILE A 63 4.28 -10.48 -6.89
C ILE A 63 4.81 -9.66 -8.07
N ASP A 64 6.11 -9.73 -8.35
CA ASP A 64 6.78 -8.92 -9.39
C ASP A 64 6.38 -7.44 -9.37
N SER A 65 6.08 -6.92 -8.19
CA SER A 65 5.52 -5.59 -7.98
C SER A 65 6.44 -4.78 -7.08
N GLU A 66 6.45 -3.48 -7.31
CA GLU A 66 7.06 -2.57 -6.34
C GLU A 66 6.20 -2.61 -5.06
N LYS A 67 6.85 -2.58 -3.89
CA LYS A 67 6.16 -2.67 -2.59
C LYS A 67 5.61 -1.29 -2.18
N ILE A 68 5.82 -0.90 -0.93
CA ILE A 68 5.38 0.37 -0.38
C ILE A 68 6.51 1.39 -0.48
N LYS A 69 6.17 2.65 -0.81
CA LYS A 69 7.05 3.82 -0.73
C LYS A 69 6.39 4.86 0.14
N SER A 70 7.17 5.51 1.01
CA SER A 70 6.70 6.63 1.83
C SER A 70 7.73 7.75 1.88
N ASN A 71 7.27 8.98 2.12
CA ASN A 71 8.14 10.15 2.37
C ASN A 71 8.70 10.20 3.81
N SER A 72 8.24 9.33 4.70
CA SER A 72 8.67 9.24 6.10
C SER A 72 8.46 7.84 6.64
N ASP A 73 9.22 7.46 7.66
CA ASP A 73 9.09 6.19 8.39
C ASP A 73 8.13 6.28 9.58
N LYS A 74 7.46 7.43 9.76
CA LYS A 74 6.48 7.68 10.84
C LYS A 74 5.12 7.05 10.54
N TYR A 75 5.07 5.73 10.47
CA TYR A 75 3.82 4.99 10.39
C TYR A 75 3.93 3.65 11.11
N ILE A 76 2.83 3.25 11.75
CA ILE A 76 2.79 2.02 12.55
C ILE A 76 2.50 0.84 11.62
N PHE A 77 3.52 -0.01 11.42
CA PHE A 77 3.41 -1.24 10.65
C PHE A 77 2.78 -2.34 11.50
N ILE A 78 1.57 -2.76 11.15
CA ILE A 78 0.94 -3.93 11.76
C ILE A 78 0.87 -5.03 10.69
N THR A 79 1.78 -6.00 10.81
CA THR A 79 1.70 -7.25 10.04
C THR A 79 0.91 -8.25 10.86
N ASP A 80 -0.31 -8.57 10.42
CA ASP A 80 -1.11 -9.60 11.07
C ASP A 80 -0.54 -10.96 10.67
N THR A 81 0.46 -11.43 11.42
CA THR A 81 0.97 -12.80 11.32
C THR A 81 -0.04 -13.69 12.00
N HIS A 82 -1.03 -14.17 11.26
CA HIS A 82 -1.83 -15.31 11.70
C HIS A 82 -0.90 -16.53 11.75
N ASN A 83 -0.22 -16.71 12.89
CA ASN A 83 0.34 -17.99 13.29
C ASN A 83 -0.85 -18.95 13.40
N LYS A 84 -1.15 -19.66 12.31
CA LYS A 84 -1.99 -20.84 12.36
C LYS A 84 -1.26 -21.84 13.25
N LYS A 85 -1.76 -22.01 14.48
CA LYS A 85 -1.57 -23.23 15.25
C LYS A 85 -2.15 -24.42 14.48
#